data_AF-A0A2P4QF99-F1
#
_entry.id   AF-A0A2P4QF99-F1
#
_cell.length_a   1.000
_cell.length_b   1.000
_cell.length_c   1.000
_cell.angle_alpha   90.00
_cell.angle_beta   90.00
_cell.angle_gamma   90.00
#
_symmetry.space_group_name_H-M   'P 1'
#
loop_
_entity.id
_entity.type
_entity.pdbx_description
1 polymer ?
#
loop_
_entity_poly.entity_id
_entity_poly.type
_entity_poly.pdbx_seq_one_letter_code
_entity_poly.pdbx_strand_id
1 'polypeptide(L)'
;MTNYYWIIAQHSGKVLEVENGSFCSCANIIQHTKKSELDPFVDMQLWYFDGGFIVNKRSGFVIDVAEGTKIIQYPRKPEPSQNQEWEYNHEDNTIGLKSNRNFVLDVEESKTDNHAFIILYEKHGGENQQFILQKWNDCSVIENAVPKIIDNYRFLPKLSQNFLEILNDDEYYDINIEVGNDPHVKTFHAHMIILNYRSPYLRSKLSTNKKNNDGTLAHIELPNILPEIFEVILR
;
A
#
# COMPACT_ATOMS: atom_id res chain seq x y z
N MET A 1 -16.04 17.23 1.14
CA MET A 1 -15.52 15.86 1.32
C MET A 1 -15.62 15.17 -0.03
N THR A 2 -14.50 14.69 -0.59
CA THR A 2 -14.48 14.05 -1.90
C THR A 2 -15.00 12.62 -1.79
N ASN A 3 -15.98 12.25 -2.61
CA ASN A 3 -16.46 10.87 -2.69
C ASN A 3 -15.60 10.10 -3.71
N TYR A 4 -15.05 8.97 -3.30
CA TYR A 4 -14.37 8.05 -4.20
C TYR A 4 -15.30 6.91 -4.60
N TYR A 5 -15.05 6.32 -5.76
CA TYR A 5 -15.85 5.25 -6.34
C TYR A 5 -14.94 4.19 -6.95
N TRP A 6 -15.37 2.93 -6.82
CA TRP A 6 -15.01 1.94 -7.83
C TRP A 6 -15.94 2.12 -9.02
N ILE A 7 -15.37 2.19 -10.22
CA ILE A 7 -16.09 2.20 -11.48
C ILE A 7 -16.11 0.75 -11.98
N ILE A 8 -17.26 0.09 -11.88
CA ILE A 8 -17.41 -1.36 -12.10
C ILE A 8 -18.01 -1.62 -13.46
N ALA A 9 -17.31 -2.33 -14.35
CA ALA A 9 -17.86 -2.80 -15.62
C ALA A 9 -18.97 -3.83 -15.36
N GLN A 10 -20.16 -3.59 -15.88
CA GLN A 10 -21.36 -4.37 -15.56
C GLN A 10 -21.26 -5.82 -16.03
N HIS A 11 -20.70 -6.06 -17.22
CA HIS A 11 -20.59 -7.41 -17.80
C HIS A 11 -19.62 -8.33 -17.05
N SER A 12 -18.52 -7.79 -16.53
CA SER A 12 -17.43 -8.57 -15.92
C SER A 12 -17.39 -8.50 -14.39
N GLY A 13 -18.06 -7.50 -13.79
CA GLY A 13 -17.96 -7.16 -12.37
C GLY A 13 -16.58 -6.66 -11.94
N LYS A 14 -15.68 -6.40 -12.89
CA LYS A 14 -14.32 -5.88 -12.63
C LYS A 14 -14.32 -4.36 -12.60
N VAL A 15 -13.27 -3.79 -12.02
CA VAL A 15 -13.16 -2.34 -11.80
C VAL A 15 -12.09 -1.72 -12.67
N LEU A 16 -12.27 -0.44 -13.01
CA LEU A 16 -11.23 0.35 -13.65
C LEU A 16 -10.02 0.50 -12.73
N GLU A 17 -8.84 0.24 -13.27
CA GLU A 17 -7.56 0.29 -12.60
C GLU A 17 -6.52 1.00 -13.48
N VAL A 18 -5.69 1.83 -12.88
CA VAL A 18 -4.45 2.30 -13.52
C VAL A 18 -3.47 1.13 -13.56
N GLU A 19 -3.06 0.72 -14.75
CA GLU A 19 -2.17 -0.44 -14.95
C GLU A 19 -0.92 -0.35 -14.06
N ASN A 20 -0.69 -1.41 -13.26
CA ASN A 20 0.39 -1.53 -12.30
C ASN A 20 0.46 -0.42 -11.22
N GLY A 21 -0.60 0.36 -11.03
CA GLY A 21 -0.62 1.49 -10.09
C GLY A 21 0.42 2.57 -10.42
N SER A 22 0.73 2.72 -11.70
CA SER A 22 1.78 3.61 -12.21
C SER A 22 1.52 5.09 -11.90
N PHE A 23 2.60 5.84 -11.67
CA PHE A 23 2.58 7.31 -11.61
C PHE A 23 3.00 7.96 -12.94
N CYS A 24 3.29 7.16 -13.98
CA CYS A 24 3.64 7.71 -15.28
C CYS A 24 2.39 8.25 -15.97
N SER A 25 2.51 9.45 -16.55
CA SER A 25 1.59 9.89 -17.60
C SER A 25 1.62 8.86 -18.73
N CYS A 26 0.47 8.61 -19.35
CA CYS A 26 0.28 7.61 -20.40
C CYS A 26 0.17 6.15 -19.95
N ALA A 27 0.08 5.86 -18.65
CA ALA A 27 -0.27 4.51 -18.21
C ALA A 27 -1.70 4.16 -18.65
N ASN A 28 -1.90 2.91 -19.09
CA ASN A 28 -3.19 2.44 -19.57
C ASN A 28 -4.20 2.33 -18.44
N ILE A 29 -5.48 2.53 -18.78
CA ILE A 29 -6.58 2.14 -17.91
C ILE A 29 -7.08 0.76 -18.36
N ILE A 30 -7.15 -0.17 -17.42
CA ILE A 30 -7.55 -1.55 -17.64
C ILE A 30 -8.70 -1.89 -16.69
N GLN A 31 -9.39 -3.00 -16.95
CA GLN A 31 -10.20 -3.64 -15.90
C GLN A 31 -9.36 -4.66 -15.11
N HIS A 32 -9.66 -4.77 -13.82
CA HIS A 32 -9.07 -5.79 -12.95
C HIS A 32 -10.05 -6.22 -11.85
N THR A 33 -9.84 -7.40 -11.27
CA THR A 33 -10.53 -7.85 -10.05
C THR A 33 -10.48 -6.76 -8.98
N LYS A 34 -11.65 -6.43 -8.43
CA LYS A 34 -11.81 -5.47 -7.34
C LYS A 34 -10.98 -5.87 -6.12
N LYS A 35 -10.21 -4.94 -5.59
CA LYS A 35 -9.43 -5.10 -4.36
C LYS A 35 -10.28 -4.93 -3.11
N SER A 36 -9.83 -5.57 -2.04
CA SER A 36 -10.34 -5.30 -0.70
C SER A 36 -10.18 -3.82 -0.37
N GLU A 37 -11.10 -3.26 0.42
CA GLU A 37 -10.98 -1.89 0.92
C GLU A 37 -9.75 -1.70 1.81
N LEU A 38 -9.20 -2.81 2.33
CA LEU A 38 -8.01 -2.87 3.17
C LEU A 38 -6.72 -3.11 2.36
N ASP A 39 -6.79 -3.23 1.03
CA ASP A 39 -5.61 -3.43 0.18
C ASP A 39 -4.77 -2.13 0.17
N PRO A 40 -3.45 -2.19 0.46
CA PRO A 40 -2.60 -1.00 0.50
C PRO A 40 -2.47 -0.28 -0.85
N PHE A 41 -2.87 -0.93 -1.94
CA PHE A 41 -2.91 -0.38 -3.30
C PHE A 41 -4.34 -0.21 -3.80
N VAL A 42 -5.36 -0.19 -2.93
CA VAL A 42 -6.76 0.02 -3.36
C VAL A 42 -6.95 1.36 -4.09
N ASP A 43 -6.11 2.35 -3.79
CA ASP A 43 -6.15 3.69 -4.38
C ASP A 43 -5.98 3.72 -5.90
N MET A 44 -5.30 2.74 -6.52
CA MET A 44 -5.19 2.66 -7.98
C MET A 44 -6.49 2.26 -8.69
N GLN A 45 -7.47 1.74 -7.94
CA GLN A 45 -8.80 1.38 -8.42
C GLN A 45 -9.89 2.39 -8.00
N LEU A 46 -9.50 3.46 -7.30
CA LEU A 46 -10.44 4.46 -6.77
C LEU A 46 -10.40 5.73 -7.58
N TRP A 47 -11.59 6.21 -7.94
CA TRP A 47 -11.79 7.35 -8.82
C TRP A 47 -12.73 8.37 -8.17
N TYR A 48 -12.56 9.65 -8.46
CA TYR A 48 -13.52 10.67 -8.08
C TYR A 48 -13.81 11.60 -9.27
N PHE A 49 -14.99 12.20 -9.26
CA PHE A 49 -15.42 13.13 -10.28
C PHE A 49 -15.16 14.56 -9.78
N ASP A 50 -14.44 15.34 -10.57
CA ASP A 50 -14.18 16.77 -10.34
C ASP A 50 -14.62 17.56 -11.59
N GLY A 51 -15.87 18.02 -11.57
CA GLY A 51 -16.49 18.58 -12.77
C GLY A 51 -16.60 17.54 -13.88
N GLY A 52 -15.99 17.82 -15.03
CA GLY A 52 -15.90 16.87 -16.16
C GLY A 52 -14.74 15.87 -16.06
N PHE A 53 -13.87 16.00 -15.05
CA PHE A 53 -12.68 15.14 -14.95
C PHE A 53 -12.96 13.92 -14.08
N ILE A 54 -12.47 12.75 -14.53
CA ILE A 54 -12.45 11.52 -13.73
C ILE A 54 -11.02 11.34 -13.26
N VAL A 55 -10.79 11.49 -11.96
CA VAL A 55 -9.46 11.58 -11.36
C VAL A 55 -9.15 10.34 -10.54
N ASN A 56 -7.97 9.76 -10.75
CA ASN A 56 -7.51 8.63 -9.96
C ASN A 56 -7.03 9.09 -8.57
N LYS A 57 -7.41 8.37 -7.51
CA LYS A 57 -7.04 8.68 -6.12
C LYS A 57 -5.53 8.58 -5.89
N ARG A 58 -4.86 7.60 -6.49
CA ARG A 58 -3.44 7.33 -6.29
C ARG A 58 -2.56 8.36 -6.99
N SER A 59 -2.74 8.53 -8.31
CA SER A 59 -1.86 9.37 -9.11
C SER A 59 -2.27 10.85 -9.17
N GLY A 60 -3.55 11.16 -8.93
CA GLY A 60 -4.11 12.50 -9.14
C GLY A 60 -4.25 12.89 -10.62
N PHE A 61 -3.95 11.97 -11.54
CA PHE A 61 -4.14 12.17 -12.98
C PHE A 61 -5.57 11.85 -13.41
N VAL A 62 -5.94 12.37 -14.56
CA VAL A 62 -7.29 12.25 -15.12
C VAL A 62 -7.34 11.24 -16.24
N ILE A 63 -8.50 10.62 -16.46
CA ILE A 63 -8.76 9.79 -17.65
C ILE A 63 -8.67 10.67 -18.90
N ASP A 64 -7.83 10.26 -19.85
CA ASP A 64 -7.52 10.97 -21.09
C ASP A 64 -7.60 10.02 -22.28
N VAL A 65 -8.18 10.51 -23.38
CA VAL A 65 -8.16 9.83 -24.68
C VAL A 65 -6.86 10.20 -25.42
N ALA A 66 -6.04 9.18 -25.67
CA ALA A 66 -4.84 9.26 -26.50
C ALA A 66 -5.02 8.46 -27.80
N GLU A 67 -4.27 8.83 -28.84
CA GLU A 67 -4.19 8.05 -30.11
C GLU A 67 -5.57 7.74 -30.74
N GLY A 68 -6.57 8.57 -30.50
CA GLY A 68 -7.93 8.46 -31.03
C GLY A 68 -8.87 7.56 -30.22
N THR A 69 -8.40 6.41 -29.74
CA THR A 69 -9.26 5.43 -29.03
C THR A 69 -8.71 4.96 -27.68
N LYS A 70 -7.44 5.18 -27.40
CA LYS A 70 -6.77 4.62 -26.22
C LYS A 70 -7.12 5.41 -24.98
N ILE A 71 -7.47 4.73 -23.89
CA ILE A 71 -7.71 5.37 -22.59
C ILE A 71 -6.50 5.21 -21.69
N ILE A 72 -5.97 6.36 -21.26
CA ILE A 72 -4.80 6.46 -20.39
C ILE A 72 -5.09 7.39 -19.21
N GLN A 73 -4.18 7.41 -18.23
CA GLN A 73 -4.10 8.55 -17.30
C GLN A 73 -3.16 9.64 -17.85
N TYR A 74 -3.50 10.90 -17.63
CA TYR A 74 -2.66 12.04 -18.00
C TYR A 74 -2.82 13.22 -17.04
N PRO A 75 -1.83 14.12 -16.89
CA PRO A 75 -2.02 15.38 -16.19
C PRO A 75 -3.23 16.16 -16.72
N ARG A 76 -3.98 16.78 -15.81
CA ARG A 76 -5.11 17.64 -16.17
C ARG A 76 -4.64 18.80 -17.06
N LYS A 77 -5.27 18.96 -18.21
CA LYS A 77 -5.04 20.08 -19.13
C LYS A 77 -5.92 21.27 -18.74
N PRO A 78 -5.54 22.51 -19.11
CA PRO A 78 -6.42 23.67 -18.97
C PRO A 78 -7.74 23.45 -19.72
N GLU A 79 -8.83 23.93 -19.16
CA GLU A 79 -10.13 23.87 -19.80
C GLU A 79 -10.22 24.90 -20.95
N PRO A 80 -10.83 24.56 -22.09
CA PRO A 80 -11.49 23.29 -22.40
C PRO A 80 -10.50 22.18 -22.81
N SER A 81 -10.77 20.96 -22.35
CA SER A 81 -9.95 19.78 -22.66
C SER A 81 -10.85 18.62 -23.11
N GLN A 82 -11.28 18.68 -24.37
CA GLN A 82 -12.29 17.77 -24.93
C GLN A 82 -11.98 16.28 -24.75
N ASN A 83 -10.69 15.91 -24.72
CA ASN A 83 -10.26 14.52 -24.58
C ASN A 83 -10.09 14.06 -23.11
N GLN A 84 -10.41 14.92 -22.14
CA GLN A 84 -10.35 14.65 -20.69
C GLN A 84 -11.67 14.98 -19.96
N GLU A 85 -12.68 15.46 -20.70
CA GLU A 85 -13.98 15.84 -20.15
C GLU A 85 -15.02 14.75 -20.42
N TRP A 86 -15.56 14.20 -19.35
CA TRP A 86 -16.47 13.05 -19.32
C TRP A 86 -17.78 13.41 -18.64
N GLU A 87 -18.82 12.66 -18.97
CA GLU A 87 -20.14 12.73 -18.35
C GLU A 87 -20.62 11.31 -18.05
N TYR A 88 -21.11 11.09 -16.82
CA TYR A 88 -21.77 9.84 -16.46
C TYR A 88 -23.26 9.97 -16.71
N ASN A 89 -23.82 9.06 -17.50
CA ASN A 89 -25.25 8.99 -17.75
C ASN A 89 -25.90 7.99 -16.80
N HIS A 90 -26.78 8.47 -15.93
CA HIS A 90 -27.49 7.66 -14.94
C HIS A 90 -28.62 6.78 -15.53
N GLU A 91 -29.07 7.05 -16.75
CA GLU A 91 -30.15 6.27 -17.38
C GLU A 91 -29.65 4.95 -17.96
N ASP A 92 -28.43 4.94 -18.50
CA ASP A 92 -27.83 3.79 -19.18
C ASP A 92 -26.46 3.38 -18.61
N ASN A 93 -26.03 4.01 -17.51
CA ASN A 93 -24.76 3.75 -16.83
C ASN A 93 -23.50 3.96 -17.71
N THR A 94 -23.58 4.70 -18.82
CA THR A 94 -22.41 4.95 -19.67
C THR A 94 -21.56 6.11 -19.17
N ILE A 95 -20.24 6.06 -19.41
CA ILE A 95 -19.32 7.19 -19.22
C ILE A 95 -18.90 7.68 -20.60
N GLY A 96 -19.45 8.83 -21.03
CA GLY A 96 -19.27 9.38 -22.37
C GLY A 96 -18.36 10.60 -22.41
N LEU A 97 -17.75 10.86 -23.58
CA LEU A 97 -17.09 12.14 -23.82
C LEU A 97 -18.12 13.27 -23.82
N LYS A 98 -17.83 14.33 -23.07
CA LYS A 98 -18.70 15.51 -22.99
C LYS A 98 -18.78 16.27 -24.33
N SER A 99 -17.70 16.22 -25.13
CA SER A 99 -17.64 16.84 -26.45
C SER A 99 -18.40 16.05 -27.52
N ASN A 100 -18.54 14.73 -27.35
CA ASN A 100 -19.25 13.85 -28.27
C ASN A 100 -19.77 12.60 -27.56
N ARG A 101 -21.04 12.63 -27.16
CA ARG A 101 -21.73 11.57 -26.40
C ARG A 101 -21.96 10.27 -27.19
N ASN A 102 -21.61 10.23 -28.48
CA ASN A 102 -21.61 8.99 -29.25
C ASN A 102 -20.43 8.09 -28.88
N PHE A 103 -19.40 8.62 -28.21
CA PHE A 103 -18.25 7.86 -27.76
C PHE A 103 -18.24 7.71 -26.25
N VAL A 104 -18.12 6.46 -25.80
CA VAL A 104 -18.17 6.07 -24.39
C VAL A 104 -16.96 5.19 -24.04
N LEU A 105 -16.69 5.06 -22.75
CA LEU A 105 -15.78 4.02 -22.26
C LEU A 105 -16.37 2.64 -22.59
N ASP A 106 -15.50 1.72 -22.99
CA ASP A 106 -15.85 0.37 -23.41
C ASP A 106 -14.74 -0.59 -22.95
N VAL A 107 -15.11 -1.74 -22.40
CA VAL A 107 -14.14 -2.82 -22.16
C VAL A 107 -13.93 -3.59 -23.46
N GLU A 108 -12.70 -3.54 -23.96
CA GLU A 108 -12.32 -4.08 -25.27
C GLU A 108 -12.83 -5.52 -25.48
N GLU A 109 -13.53 -5.73 -26.60
CA GLU A 109 -14.10 -7.02 -27.01
C GLU A 109 -15.02 -7.68 -25.97
N SER A 110 -15.57 -6.91 -25.02
CA SER A 110 -16.32 -7.45 -23.87
C SER A 110 -15.53 -8.50 -23.07
N LYS A 111 -14.19 -8.42 -23.11
CA LYS A 111 -13.31 -9.35 -22.38
C LYS A 111 -13.67 -9.32 -20.90
N THR A 112 -13.61 -10.48 -20.26
CA THR A 112 -13.84 -10.62 -18.82
C THR A 112 -12.53 -10.86 -18.06
N ASP A 113 -11.40 -10.97 -18.74
CA ASP A 113 -10.09 -11.17 -18.11
C ASP A 113 -9.57 -9.90 -17.44
N ASN A 114 -8.69 -10.06 -16.46
CA ASN A 114 -7.87 -8.96 -15.96
C ASN A 114 -6.97 -8.44 -17.08
N HIS A 115 -6.58 -7.17 -16.99
CA HIS A 115 -5.75 -6.49 -18.00
C HIS A 115 -6.43 -6.26 -19.35
N ALA A 116 -7.73 -6.54 -19.50
CA ALA A 116 -8.46 -6.05 -20.66
C ALA A 116 -8.49 -4.52 -20.65
N PHE A 117 -8.18 -3.91 -21.79
CA PHE A 117 -8.10 -2.46 -21.91
C PHE A 117 -9.46 -1.81 -21.83
N ILE A 118 -9.50 -0.64 -21.21
CA ILE A 118 -10.58 0.31 -21.40
C ILE A 118 -10.24 1.14 -22.64
N ILE A 119 -11.18 1.26 -23.56
CA ILE A 119 -11.03 2.01 -24.80
C ILE A 119 -12.17 3.02 -24.94
N LEU A 120 -11.98 3.99 -25.83
CA LEU A 120 -13.06 4.84 -26.33
C LEU A 120 -13.70 4.12 -27.52
N TYR A 121 -15.01 3.93 -27.49
CA TYR A 121 -15.72 3.25 -28.56
C TYR A 121 -17.09 3.87 -28.84
N GLU A 122 -17.62 3.61 -30.03
CA GLU A 122 -18.96 4.07 -30.41
C GLU A 122 -20.01 3.40 -29.54
N LYS A 123 -20.95 4.20 -29.04
CA LYS A 123 -22.02 3.75 -28.15
C LYS A 123 -22.95 2.78 -28.88
N HIS A 124 -23.01 1.55 -28.40
CA HIS A 124 -23.86 0.49 -28.93
C HIS A 124 -24.77 -0.13 -27.87
N GLY A 125 -24.61 0.25 -26.59
CA GLY A 125 -25.49 -0.16 -25.50
C GLY A 125 -25.18 -1.53 -24.90
N GLY A 126 -24.12 -2.20 -25.34
CA GLY A 126 -23.65 -3.45 -24.75
C GLY A 126 -23.26 -3.27 -23.28
N GLU A 127 -23.35 -4.35 -22.50
CA GLU A 127 -23.06 -4.33 -21.05
C GLU A 127 -21.59 -3.98 -20.73
N ASN A 128 -20.67 -4.17 -21.69
CA ASN A 128 -19.26 -3.77 -21.59
C ASN A 128 -19.05 -2.24 -21.71
N GLN A 129 -20.10 -1.47 -22.00
CA GLN A 129 -20.12 0.01 -21.97
C GLN A 129 -20.82 0.59 -20.73
N GLN A 130 -21.38 -0.27 -19.88
CA GLN A 130 -22.17 0.12 -18.71
C GLN A 130 -21.31 -0.02 -17.45
N PHE A 131 -21.24 1.04 -16.67
CA PHE A 131 -20.41 1.12 -15.47
C PHE A 131 -21.22 1.52 -14.24
N ILE A 132 -21.14 0.69 -13.20
CA ILE A 132 -21.77 0.95 -11.91
C ILE A 132 -20.77 1.73 -11.05
N LEU A 133 -21.21 2.87 -10.51
CA LEU A 133 -20.43 3.65 -9.56
C LEU A 133 -20.71 3.15 -8.14
N GLN A 134 -19.85 2.28 -7.62
CA GLN A 134 -19.93 1.88 -6.21
C GLN A 134 -19.12 2.85 -5.37
N LYS A 135 -19.81 3.63 -4.53
CA LYS A 135 -19.18 4.54 -3.59
C LYS A 135 -18.22 3.77 -2.67
N TRP A 136 -16.97 4.20 -2.63
CA TRP A 136 -16.03 3.83 -1.59
C TRP A 136 -16.46 4.54 -0.33
N ASN A 137 -17.06 3.78 0.57
CA ASN A 137 -17.19 4.22 1.93
C ASN A 137 -15.80 4.04 2.53
N ASP A 138 -15.05 5.15 2.64
CA ASP A 138 -13.93 5.18 3.58
C ASP A 138 -14.47 4.58 4.87
N CYS A 139 -13.72 3.67 5.47
CA CYS A 139 -14.17 2.80 6.54
C CYS A 139 -14.35 3.56 7.87
N SER A 140 -15.06 4.69 7.85
CA SER A 140 -15.63 5.39 8.99
C SER A 140 -16.81 4.62 9.61
N VAL A 141 -17.19 3.46 9.03
CA VAL A 141 -18.25 2.57 9.54
C VAL A 141 -17.67 1.35 10.30
N ILE A 142 -16.37 1.32 10.61
CA ILE A 142 -15.79 0.28 11.47
C ILE A 142 -15.77 0.69 12.96
N GLU A 143 -16.75 1.44 13.47
CA GLU A 143 -16.76 1.82 14.90
C GLU A 143 -16.75 0.61 15.86
N ASN A 144 -17.14 -0.60 15.42
CA ASN A 144 -17.31 -1.76 16.30
C ASN A 144 -16.35 -2.94 16.07
N ALA A 145 -15.40 -2.85 15.12
CA ALA A 145 -14.31 -3.84 14.97
C ALA A 145 -12.90 -3.21 15.06
N VAL A 146 -12.83 -1.89 15.25
CA VAL A 146 -11.61 -1.08 15.21
C VAL A 146 -10.59 -1.32 16.32
N PRO A 147 -10.91 -1.61 17.60
CA PRO A 147 -9.86 -1.65 18.62
C PRO A 147 -8.78 -2.67 18.27
N LYS A 148 -9.14 -3.92 17.97
CA LYS A 148 -8.14 -4.98 17.72
C LYS A 148 -7.28 -4.78 16.47
N ILE A 149 -7.82 -4.16 15.42
CA ILE A 149 -7.13 -4.06 14.12
C ILE A 149 -6.35 -2.74 14.03
N ILE A 150 -6.93 -1.62 14.45
CA ILE A 150 -6.21 -0.33 14.51
C ILE A 150 -5.16 -0.34 15.64
N ASP A 151 -5.43 -1.02 16.77
CA ASP A 151 -4.38 -1.28 17.75
C ASP A 151 -3.26 -2.02 17.05
N ASN A 152 -3.44 -3.15 16.37
CA ASN A 152 -2.33 -3.82 15.68
C ASN A 152 -1.57 -2.94 14.65
N TYR A 153 -2.25 -2.13 13.84
CA TYR A 153 -1.59 -1.30 12.82
C TYR A 153 -0.89 -0.04 13.37
N ARG A 154 -1.28 0.48 14.54
CA ARG A 154 -0.50 1.51 15.28
C ARG A 154 0.47 0.92 16.29
N PHE A 155 0.14 -0.24 16.84
CA PHE A 155 0.90 -0.97 17.86
C PHE A 155 2.13 -1.57 17.25
N LEU A 156 2.09 -2.23 16.08
CA LEU A 156 3.32 -2.83 15.54
C LEU A 156 4.40 -1.78 15.20
N PRO A 157 4.11 -0.65 14.55
CA PRO A 157 5.10 0.42 14.37
C PRO A 157 5.55 1.03 15.70
N LYS A 158 4.63 1.27 16.65
CA LYS A 158 4.97 1.87 17.95
C LYS A 158 5.76 0.90 18.85
N LEU A 159 5.40 -0.37 18.85
CA LEU A 159 6.10 -1.46 19.53
C LEU A 159 7.48 -1.67 18.91
N SER A 160 7.59 -1.66 17.57
CA SER A 160 8.88 -1.70 16.88
C SER A 160 9.75 -0.51 17.29
N GLN A 161 9.17 0.70 17.35
CA GLN A 161 9.87 1.89 17.82
C GLN A 161 10.29 1.77 19.30
N ASN A 162 9.41 1.25 20.17
CA ASN A 162 9.75 1.03 21.57
C ASN A 162 10.84 -0.04 21.74
N PHE A 163 10.87 -1.09 20.91
CA PHE A 163 11.99 -2.04 20.92
C PHE A 163 13.30 -1.41 20.43
N LEU A 164 13.25 -0.52 19.44
CA LEU A 164 14.43 0.24 19.02
C LEU A 164 14.91 1.20 20.11
N GLU A 165 14.00 1.81 20.87
CA GLU A 165 14.33 2.63 22.03
C GLU A 165 15.01 1.79 23.11
N ILE A 166 14.47 0.61 23.46
CA ILE A 166 15.08 -0.33 24.41
C ILE A 166 16.47 -0.78 23.93
N LEU A 167 16.66 -1.02 22.64
CA LEU A 167 17.96 -1.43 22.10
C LEU A 167 19.05 -0.36 22.20
N ASN A 168 18.68 0.91 22.33
CA ASN A 168 19.60 2.03 22.50
C ASN A 168 19.60 2.59 23.93
N ASP A 169 18.94 1.89 24.87
CA ASP A 169 18.83 2.31 26.26
C ASP A 169 20.01 1.81 27.10
N ASP A 170 20.59 2.73 27.87
CA ASP A 170 21.67 2.47 28.84
C ASP A 170 21.14 2.41 30.29
N GLU A 171 19.82 2.53 30.52
CA GLU A 171 19.21 2.57 31.87
C GLU A 171 18.72 1.20 32.37
N TYR A 172 18.10 0.38 31.51
CA TYR A 172 17.42 -0.87 31.93
C TYR A 172 18.06 -2.17 31.42
N TYR A 173 19.30 -2.11 30.94
CA TYR A 173 20.02 -3.29 30.46
C TYR A 173 20.28 -4.31 31.59
N ASP A 174 20.25 -5.61 31.25
CA ASP A 174 20.42 -6.69 32.24
C ASP A 174 21.60 -7.63 31.94
N ILE A 175 22.38 -7.31 30.90
CA ILE A 175 23.59 -8.02 30.51
C ILE A 175 24.66 -7.12 29.88
N ASN A 176 25.91 -7.39 30.24
CA ASN A 176 27.12 -6.88 29.59
C ASN A 176 27.67 -7.93 28.62
N ILE A 177 28.00 -7.51 27.40
CA ILE A 177 28.57 -8.39 26.37
C ILE A 177 29.89 -7.80 25.88
N GLU A 178 30.98 -8.47 26.21
CA GLU A 178 32.28 -8.13 25.64
C GLU A 178 32.48 -8.86 24.32
N VAL A 179 32.76 -8.10 23.27
CA VAL A 179 32.85 -8.60 21.90
C VAL A 179 34.21 -8.22 21.31
N GLY A 180 34.82 -9.17 20.62
CA GLY A 180 36.13 -9.01 19.99
C GLY A 180 37.26 -9.54 20.87
N ASN A 181 38.48 -9.41 20.35
CA ASN A 181 39.72 -9.84 21.02
C ASN A 181 40.63 -8.64 21.21
N ASP A 182 41.49 -8.71 22.24
CA ASP A 182 42.51 -7.69 22.51
C ASP A 182 43.34 -7.37 21.24
N PRO A 183 43.56 -6.08 20.91
CA PRO A 183 43.19 -4.87 21.64
C PRO A 183 41.82 -4.28 21.26
N HIS A 184 41.02 -4.97 20.44
CA HIS A 184 39.77 -4.47 19.85
C HIS A 184 38.53 -5.08 20.52
N VAL A 185 38.46 -4.97 21.85
CA VAL A 185 37.29 -5.38 22.63
C VAL A 185 36.34 -4.21 22.80
N LYS A 186 35.04 -4.44 22.57
CA LYS A 186 33.97 -3.46 22.85
C LYS A 186 32.92 -4.11 23.75
N THR A 187 32.52 -3.40 24.79
CA THR A 187 31.43 -3.81 25.68
C THR A 187 30.11 -3.25 25.16
N PHE A 188 29.08 -4.11 25.12
CA PHE A 188 27.71 -3.76 24.75
C PHE A 188 26.78 -3.97 25.94
N HIS A 189 25.97 -2.97 26.23
CA HIS A 189 24.81 -3.10 27.11
C HIS A 189 23.63 -3.62 26.31
N ALA A 190 23.00 -4.69 26.79
CA ALA A 190 21.91 -5.32 26.05
C ALA A 190 20.86 -5.92 26.99
N HIS A 191 19.80 -6.42 26.36
CA HIS A 191 18.64 -6.98 27.04
C HIS A 191 18.52 -8.48 26.72
N MET A 192 18.70 -9.34 27.73
CA MET A 192 18.69 -10.80 27.58
C MET A 192 17.42 -11.30 26.87
N ILE A 193 16.27 -10.68 27.15
CA ILE A 193 15.01 -11.05 26.50
C ILE A 193 15.08 -10.87 24.99
N ILE A 194 15.62 -9.75 24.49
CA ILE A 194 15.72 -9.50 23.05
C ILE A 194 16.69 -10.49 22.40
N LEU A 195 17.87 -10.69 23.02
CA LEU A 195 18.90 -11.59 22.51
C LEU A 195 18.43 -13.04 22.41
N ASN A 196 17.67 -13.51 23.41
CA ASN A 196 17.09 -14.85 23.43
C ASN A 196 16.15 -15.08 22.24
N TYR A 197 15.42 -14.08 21.77
CA TYR A 197 14.50 -14.23 20.64
C TYR A 197 15.13 -13.90 19.29
N ARG A 198 16.18 -13.07 19.24
CA ARG A 198 16.90 -12.73 17.99
C ARG A 198 17.82 -13.83 17.49
N SER A 199 18.40 -14.66 18.37
CA SER A 199 19.37 -15.68 17.96
C SER A 199 19.28 -16.96 18.80
N PRO A 200 19.05 -18.14 18.17
CA PRO A 200 19.14 -19.43 18.86
C PRO A 200 20.52 -19.68 19.48
N TYR A 201 21.60 -19.17 18.87
CA TYR A 201 22.96 -19.27 19.41
C TYR A 201 23.09 -18.50 20.71
N LEU A 202 22.66 -17.22 20.71
CA LEU A 202 22.70 -16.38 21.92
C LEU A 202 21.79 -16.96 23.00
N ARG A 203 20.60 -17.46 22.64
CA ARG A 203 19.71 -18.16 23.58
C ARG A 203 20.41 -19.32 24.28
N SER A 204 21.09 -20.17 23.52
CA SER A 204 21.84 -21.30 24.09
C SER A 204 22.99 -20.81 24.98
N LYS A 205 23.76 -19.83 24.53
CA LYS A 205 24.90 -19.24 25.26
C LYS A 205 24.48 -18.53 26.55
N LEU A 206 23.31 -17.90 26.57
CA LEU A 206 22.75 -17.22 27.75
C LEU A 206 22.09 -18.20 28.72
N SER A 207 21.55 -19.32 28.23
CA SER A 207 20.92 -20.34 29.08
C SER A 207 21.89 -21.00 30.06
N THR A 208 23.17 -21.03 29.72
CA THR A 208 24.26 -21.54 30.57
C THR A 208 24.75 -20.52 31.60
N ASN A 209 24.39 -19.24 31.45
CA ASN A 209 24.79 -18.12 32.30
C ASN A 209 23.59 -17.58 33.09
N LYS A 210 22.98 -18.42 33.93
CA LYS A 210 21.86 -18.00 34.80
C LYS A 210 22.35 -16.99 35.83
N LYS A 211 21.58 -15.91 36.04
CA LYS A 211 21.83 -14.86 37.04
C LYS A 211 22.26 -15.48 38.37
N ASN A 212 23.39 -15.03 38.90
CA ASN A 212 23.71 -15.26 40.30
C ASN A 212 22.72 -14.43 41.13
N ASN A 213 22.22 -14.98 42.25
CA ASN A 213 21.24 -14.31 43.11
C ASN A 213 21.83 -13.09 43.87
N ASP A 214 23.04 -12.63 43.51
CA ASP A 214 23.83 -11.62 44.20
C ASP A 214 23.63 -10.20 43.64
N GLY A 215 22.80 -10.03 42.61
CA GLY A 215 22.54 -8.73 41.97
C GLY A 215 23.59 -8.32 40.93
N THR A 216 24.57 -9.16 40.64
CA THR A 216 25.55 -8.91 39.57
C THR A 216 24.86 -9.06 38.21
N LEU A 217 25.04 -8.06 37.34
CA LEU A 217 24.57 -8.11 35.96
C LEU A 217 25.17 -9.32 35.22
N ALA A 218 24.39 -9.96 34.36
CA ALA A 218 24.90 -11.08 33.58
C ALA A 218 26.05 -10.60 32.67
N HIS A 219 27.03 -11.47 32.41
CA HIS A 219 28.17 -11.15 31.56
C HIS A 219 28.48 -12.32 30.62
N ILE A 220 28.74 -12.02 29.34
CA ILE A 220 29.24 -13.00 28.37
C ILE A 220 30.32 -12.39 27.48
N GLU A 221 31.24 -13.25 27.03
CA GLU A 221 32.30 -12.89 26.09
C GLU A 221 32.09 -13.57 24.74
N LEU A 222 32.24 -12.80 23.67
CA LEU A 222 32.13 -13.21 22.27
C LEU A 222 33.41 -12.83 21.50
N PRO A 223 34.55 -13.50 21.79
CA PRO A 223 35.86 -13.15 21.22
C PRO A 223 35.94 -13.30 19.70
N ASN A 224 35.12 -14.17 19.12
CA ASN A 224 35.16 -14.52 17.70
C ASN A 224 34.23 -13.66 16.82
N ILE A 225 33.61 -12.62 17.40
CA ILE A 225 32.73 -11.70 16.66
C ILE A 225 33.39 -10.33 16.69
N LEU A 226 33.41 -9.64 15.54
CA LEU A 226 33.87 -8.26 15.48
C LEU A 226 32.82 -7.32 16.09
N PRO A 227 33.23 -6.30 16.86
CA PRO A 227 32.31 -5.32 17.43
C PRO A 227 31.30 -4.74 16.43
N GLU A 228 31.74 -4.40 15.23
CA GLU A 228 30.90 -3.79 14.19
C GLU A 228 29.82 -4.77 13.68
N ILE A 229 30.16 -6.06 13.60
CA ILE A 229 29.20 -7.10 13.22
C ILE A 229 28.17 -7.29 14.34
N PHE A 230 28.61 -7.27 15.59
CA PHE A 230 27.71 -7.43 16.71
C PHE A 230 26.72 -6.28 16.86
N GLU A 231 27.14 -5.06 16.55
CA GLU A 231 26.25 -3.89 16.52
C GLU A 231 25.09 -4.06 15.50
N VAL A 232 25.35 -4.70 14.36
CA VAL A 232 24.31 -5.07 13.39
C VAL A 232 23.41 -6.19 13.92
N ILE A 233 23.96 -7.18 14.63
CA ILE A 233 23.17 -8.28 15.22
C ILE A 233 22.19 -7.76 16.29
N LEU A 234 22.55 -6.68 16.99
CA LEU A 234 21.71 -6.07 18.01
C LEU A 234 20.51 -5.29 17.44
N ARG A 235 20.56 -4.80 16.20
CA ARG A 235 19.54 -3.92 15.60
C ARG A 235 18.63 -4.70 14.64
#